data_AF-A0A852FU74-F1
#
_entry.id   AF-A0A852FU74-F1
#
_cell.length_a   1.000
_cell.length_b   1.000
_cell.length_c   1.000
_cell.angle_alpha   90.00
_cell.angle_beta   90.00
_cell.angle_gamma   90.00
#
_symmetry.space_group_name_H-M   'P 1'
#
loop_
_entity.id
_entity.type
_entity.pdbx_description
1 polymer ?
#
loop_
_entity_poly.entity_id
_entity_poly.type
_entity_poly.pdbx_seq_one_letter_code
_entity_poly.pdbx_strand_id
1 'polypeptide(L)'
;TLDLTCRRTPCFAKFSEMEEMVNMEAEINEVQPLLLPVTVGSTLQFYFIGKKCQILQDMNRHLEAILKEKRDLRKRLLKHRCQESLPIEATYHKCIVELLTEAVTFIEKLESHLQSVRSIPQVPHMMNNMDTTLSKTKVLMIELEELTDQILKWEELQKEVYSN
;
A
#
# COMPACT_ATOMS: atom_id res chain seq x y z
N THR A 1 -55.32 45.10 70.82
CA THR A 1 -55.91 44.97 69.47
C THR A 1 -56.02 43.49 69.15
N LEU A 2 -57.18 43.07 68.64
CA LEU A 2 -57.70 41.70 68.54
C LEU A 2 -56.76 40.69 67.83
N ASP A 3 -56.78 39.42 68.26
CA ASP A 3 -57.50 38.41 67.49
C ASP A 3 -57.92 37.18 68.32
N LEU A 4 -59.15 36.75 68.06
CA LEU A 4 -59.84 35.59 68.59
C LEU A 4 -59.40 34.34 67.81
N THR A 5 -59.43 33.16 68.44
CA THR A 5 -60.04 31.92 67.89
C THR A 5 -59.61 30.69 68.71
N CYS A 6 -60.21 30.49 69.89
CA CYS A 6 -60.29 29.15 70.44
C CYS A 6 -61.48 28.44 69.77
N ARG A 7 -61.25 27.83 68.61
CA ARG A 7 -62.24 26.96 67.95
C ARG A 7 -62.47 25.73 68.83
N ARG A 8 -63.59 25.69 69.57
CA ARG A 8 -64.16 24.42 70.03
C ARG A 8 -64.85 23.75 68.84
N THR A 9 -64.22 22.73 68.28
CA THR A 9 -64.86 21.85 67.30
C THR A 9 -66.10 21.19 67.93
N PRO A 10 -67.27 21.19 67.27
CA PRO A 10 -68.47 20.50 67.77
C PRO A 10 -68.17 19.01 67.93
N CYS A 11 -68.53 18.40 69.06
CA CYS A 11 -68.26 16.96 69.31
C CYS A 11 -68.81 16.05 68.20
N PHE A 12 -69.91 16.42 67.55
CA PHE A 12 -70.52 15.66 66.44
C PHE A 12 -69.76 15.75 65.11
N ALA A 13 -68.97 16.80 64.87
CA ALA A 13 -68.13 16.90 63.67
C ALA A 13 -67.06 15.80 63.66
N LYS A 14 -66.50 15.49 64.84
CA LYS A 14 -65.50 14.42 64.99
C LYS A 14 -66.08 13.02 64.75
N PHE A 15 -67.36 12.81 65.05
CA PHE A 15 -68.03 11.54 64.75
C PHE A 15 -68.31 11.38 63.26
N SER A 16 -68.73 12.45 62.59
CA SER A 16 -68.90 12.45 61.13
C SER A 16 -67.56 12.23 60.42
N GLU A 17 -66.49 12.88 60.86
CA GLU A 17 -65.13 12.67 60.34
C GLU A 17 -64.68 11.22 60.56
N MET A 18 -64.95 10.64 61.74
CA MET A 18 -64.62 9.24 62.03
C MET A 18 -65.43 8.28 61.15
N GLU A 19 -66.71 8.54 60.91
CA GLU A 19 -67.56 7.76 60.02
C GLU A 19 -67.10 7.84 58.57
N GLU A 20 -66.70 9.02 58.09
CA GLU A 20 -66.09 9.19 56.77
C GLU A 20 -64.76 8.47 56.65
N MET A 21 -63.91 8.50 57.69
CA MET A 21 -62.66 7.73 57.71
C MET A 21 -62.92 6.23 57.65
N VAL A 22 -63.90 5.72 58.41
CA VAL A 22 -64.27 4.30 58.39
C VAL A 22 -64.81 3.91 57.02
N ASN A 23 -65.61 4.77 56.39
CA ASN A 23 -66.14 4.53 55.05
C ASN A 23 -65.03 4.55 53.97
N MET A 24 -64.11 5.52 54.05
CA MET A 24 -62.93 5.56 53.17
C MET A 24 -62.02 4.36 53.38
N GLU A 25 -61.84 3.92 54.63
CA GLU A 25 -61.04 2.73 54.94
C GLU A 25 -61.70 1.44 54.43
N ALA A 26 -63.04 1.37 54.44
CA ALA A 26 -63.78 0.28 53.80
C ALA A 26 -63.59 0.29 52.27
N GLU A 27 -63.71 1.44 51.62
CA GLU A 27 -63.49 1.58 50.17
C GLU A 27 -62.06 1.22 49.76
N ILE A 28 -61.06 1.63 50.55
CA ILE A 28 -59.65 1.24 50.36
C ILE A 28 -59.50 -0.28 50.48
N ASN A 29 -60.09 -0.89 51.51
CA ASN A 29 -60.01 -2.33 51.74
C ASN A 29 -60.70 -3.15 50.63
N GLU A 30 -61.73 -2.62 49.98
CA GLU A 30 -62.37 -3.27 48.82
C GLU A 30 -61.50 -3.23 47.55
N VAL A 31 -60.80 -2.11 47.32
CA VAL A 31 -60.03 -1.89 46.07
C VAL A 31 -58.59 -2.41 46.14
N GLN A 32 -57.97 -2.40 47.33
CA GLN A 32 -56.60 -2.85 47.57
C GLN A 32 -56.29 -4.28 47.06
N PRO A 33 -57.15 -5.31 47.29
CA PRO A 33 -56.87 -6.67 46.81
C PRO A 33 -56.94 -6.82 45.28
N LEU A 34 -57.65 -5.94 44.56
CA LEU A 34 -57.63 -5.91 43.09
C LEU A 34 -56.40 -5.19 42.54
N LEU A 35 -55.89 -4.17 43.24
CA LEU A 35 -54.72 -3.40 42.79
C LEU A 35 -53.40 -4.16 43.00
N LEU A 36 -53.27 -4.96 44.06
CA LEU A 36 -52.05 -5.73 44.36
C LEU A 36 -51.64 -6.69 43.23
N PRO A 37 -52.52 -7.54 42.69
CA PRO A 37 -52.18 -8.45 41.59
C PRO A 37 -51.76 -7.72 40.32
N VAL A 38 -52.43 -6.60 40.00
CA VAL A 38 -52.13 -5.78 38.81
C VAL A 38 -50.77 -5.10 38.95
N THR A 39 -50.47 -4.53 40.12
CA THR A 39 -49.18 -3.88 40.38
C THR A 39 -48.05 -4.89 40.39
N VAL A 40 -48.20 -6.03 41.07
CA VAL A 40 -47.19 -7.11 41.09
C VAL A 40 -46.96 -7.72 39.71
N GLY A 41 -48.02 -7.98 38.94
CA GLY A 41 -47.94 -8.48 37.57
C GLY A 41 -47.22 -7.49 36.63
N SER A 42 -47.52 -6.20 36.77
CA SER A 42 -46.86 -5.13 36.02
C SER A 42 -45.36 -5.02 36.38
N THR A 43 -45.01 -5.05 37.67
CA THR A 43 -43.60 -5.01 38.12
C THR A 43 -42.80 -6.23 37.62
N LEU A 44 -43.40 -7.42 37.67
CA LEU A 44 -42.78 -8.63 37.10
C LEU A 44 -42.57 -8.50 35.58
N GLN A 45 -43.57 -8.02 34.84
CA GLN A 45 -43.46 -7.80 33.40
C GLN A 45 -42.34 -6.79 33.06
N PHE A 46 -42.27 -5.65 33.75
CA PHE A 46 -41.19 -4.68 33.55
C PHE A 46 -39.82 -5.26 33.88
N TYR A 47 -39.71 -6.09 34.92
CA TYR A 47 -38.47 -6.80 35.25
C TYR A 47 -38.04 -7.76 34.12
N PHE A 48 -38.95 -8.60 33.61
CA PHE A 48 -38.65 -9.52 32.52
C PHE A 48 -38.30 -8.80 31.22
N ILE A 49 -38.97 -7.69 30.91
CA ILE A 49 -38.65 -6.84 29.76
C ILE A 49 -37.27 -6.21 29.94
N GLY A 50 -36.96 -5.66 31.13
CA GLY A 50 -35.64 -5.10 31.44
C GLY A 50 -34.52 -6.13 31.27
N LYS A 51 -34.72 -7.37 31.74
CA LYS A 51 -33.77 -8.47 31.54
C LYS A 51 -33.57 -8.81 30.06
N LYS A 52 -34.64 -8.86 29.27
CA LYS A 52 -34.55 -9.10 27.81
C LYS A 52 -33.80 -7.96 27.11
N CYS A 53 -34.09 -6.71 27.47
CA CYS A 53 -33.39 -5.54 26.94
C CYS A 53 -31.89 -5.58 27.27
N GLN A 54 -31.51 -5.98 28.48
CA GLN A 54 -30.11 -6.11 28.87
C GLN A 54 -29.38 -7.15 28.02
N ILE A 55 -29.98 -8.33 27.82
CA ILE A 55 -29.40 -9.39 26.98
C ILE A 55 -29.22 -8.92 25.54
N LEU A 56 -30.21 -8.21 24.98
CA LEU A 56 -30.12 -7.65 23.62
C LEU A 56 -29.03 -6.58 23.51
N GLN A 57 -28.88 -5.73 24.52
CA GLN A 57 -27.82 -4.73 24.56
C GLN A 57 -26.43 -5.37 24.62
N ASP A 58 -26.26 -6.41 25.44
CA ASP A 58 -24.99 -7.13 25.55
C ASP A 58 -24.65 -7.85 24.25
N MET A 59 -25.65 -8.46 23.59
CA MET A 59 -25.49 -9.06 22.27
C MET A 59 -25.08 -8.02 21.22
N ASN A 60 -25.71 -6.85 21.19
CA ASN A 60 -25.35 -5.77 20.27
C ASN A 60 -23.92 -5.28 20.48
N ARG A 61 -23.50 -5.08 21.74
CA ARG A 61 -22.11 -4.71 22.07
C ARG A 61 -21.12 -5.75 21.56
N HIS A 62 -21.44 -7.04 21.72
CA HIS A 62 -20.61 -8.13 21.22
C HIS A 62 -20.54 -8.15 19.69
N LEU A 63 -21.66 -7.95 19.00
CA LEU A 63 -21.70 -7.85 17.53
C LEU A 63 -20.89 -6.66 17.02
N GLU A 64 -20.98 -5.51 17.67
CA GLU A 64 -20.16 -4.33 17.34
C GLU A 64 -18.66 -4.62 17.50
N ALA A 65 -18.27 -5.33 18.57
CA ALA A 65 -16.89 -5.76 18.78
C ALA A 65 -16.40 -6.70 17.67
N ILE A 66 -17.19 -7.72 17.30
CA ILE A 66 -16.87 -8.63 16.19
C ILE A 66 -16.75 -7.86 14.87
N LEU A 67 -17.65 -6.93 14.59
CA LEU A 67 -17.61 -6.12 13.36
C LEU A 67 -16.40 -5.21 13.32
N LYS A 68 -15.94 -4.70 14.48
CA LYS A 68 -14.69 -3.95 14.59
C LYS A 68 -13.49 -4.86 14.31
N GLU A 69 -13.42 -6.02 14.96
CA GLU A 69 -12.33 -6.98 14.77
C GLU A 69 -12.27 -7.49 13.32
N LYS A 70 -13.41 -7.79 12.69
CA LYS A 70 -13.49 -8.16 11.27
C LYS A 70 -12.93 -7.06 10.36
N ARG A 71 -13.26 -5.78 10.64
CA ARG A 71 -12.72 -4.64 9.89
C ARG A 71 -11.21 -4.49 10.11
N ASP A 72 -10.75 -4.63 11.34
CA ASP A 72 -9.33 -4.51 11.68
C ASP A 72 -8.51 -5.67 11.10
N LEU A 73 -9.04 -6.89 11.12
CA LEU A 73 -8.47 -8.06 10.45
C LEU A 73 -8.42 -7.84 8.94
N ARG A 74 -9.49 -7.35 8.31
CA ARG A 74 -9.48 -7.01 6.88
C ARG A 74 -8.41 -5.97 6.57
N LYS A 75 -8.26 -4.94 7.39
CA LYS A 75 -7.19 -3.94 7.24
C LYS A 75 -5.80 -4.55 7.40
N ARG A 76 -5.59 -5.42 8.37
CA ARG A 76 -4.31 -6.13 8.60
C ARG A 76 -3.96 -7.08 7.45
N LEU A 77 -4.93 -7.87 6.99
CA LEU A 77 -4.77 -8.77 5.85
C LEU A 77 -4.52 -7.97 4.57
N LEU A 78 -5.22 -6.85 4.37
CA LEU A 78 -4.96 -5.96 3.24
C LEU A 78 -3.59 -5.29 3.34
N LYS A 79 -3.13 -4.91 4.54
CA LYS A 79 -1.80 -4.34 4.78
C LYS A 79 -0.69 -5.36 4.46
N HIS A 80 -0.84 -6.61 4.89
CA HIS A 80 0.08 -7.70 4.52
C HIS A 80 0.04 -7.94 3.00
N ARG A 81 -1.17 -7.91 2.43
CA ARG A 81 -1.41 -8.00 0.99
C ARG A 81 -1.08 -6.72 0.22
N CYS A 82 -0.62 -5.62 0.81
CA CYS A 82 -0.05 -4.48 0.08
C CYS A 82 1.48 -4.46 0.17
N GLN A 83 2.06 -5.29 1.04
CA GLN A 83 3.47 -5.68 0.97
C GLN A 83 3.66 -6.97 0.14
N GLU A 84 2.59 -7.77 -0.06
CA GLU A 84 2.57 -8.99 -0.88
C GLU A 84 1.60 -8.98 -2.07
N SER A 85 0.77 -7.94 -2.27
CA SER A 85 0.25 -7.69 -3.62
C SER A 85 1.46 -7.25 -4.38
N LEU A 86 1.97 -8.16 -5.21
CA LEU A 86 2.91 -7.79 -6.24
C LEU A 86 2.41 -6.47 -6.85
N PRO A 87 3.28 -5.49 -7.09
CA PRO A 87 2.91 -4.16 -7.61
C PRO A 87 2.13 -4.20 -8.94
N ILE A 88 1.91 -5.40 -9.47
CA ILE A 88 1.22 -5.77 -10.69
C ILE A 88 0.13 -6.79 -10.32
N GLU A 89 -1.06 -6.63 -10.88
CA GLU A 89 -2.16 -7.59 -10.75
C GLU A 89 -1.76 -8.97 -11.30
N ALA A 90 -2.20 -10.06 -10.65
CA ALA A 90 -1.78 -11.43 -10.97
C ALA A 90 -2.08 -11.86 -12.43
N THR A 91 -3.10 -11.26 -13.03
CA THR A 91 -3.47 -11.44 -14.44
C THR A 91 -2.35 -11.03 -15.40
N TYR A 92 -1.51 -10.07 -15.03
CA TYR A 92 -0.43 -9.55 -15.88
C TYR A 92 0.95 -10.16 -15.58
N HIS A 93 1.08 -11.01 -14.55
CA HIS A 93 2.39 -11.56 -14.17
C HIS A 93 3.04 -12.34 -15.30
N LYS A 94 2.27 -13.19 -16.00
CA LYS A 94 2.77 -13.95 -17.14
C LYS A 94 3.32 -13.03 -18.23
N CYS A 95 2.52 -12.05 -18.64
CA CYS A 95 2.91 -11.07 -19.66
C CYS A 95 4.17 -10.29 -19.26
N ILE A 96 4.27 -9.86 -18.00
CA ILE A 96 5.43 -9.09 -17.53
C ILE A 96 6.68 -9.96 -17.44
N VAL A 97 6.57 -11.20 -16.98
CA VAL A 97 7.71 -12.12 -16.95
C VAL A 97 8.21 -12.42 -18.36
N GLU A 98 7.30 -12.67 -19.30
CA GLU A 98 7.64 -12.87 -20.72
C GLU A 98 8.34 -11.63 -21.29
N LEU A 99 7.78 -10.44 -21.08
CA LEU A 99 8.36 -9.17 -21.56
C LEU A 99 9.75 -8.91 -20.96
N LEU A 100 9.92 -9.12 -19.65
CA LEU A 100 11.21 -8.93 -18.99
C LEU A 100 12.25 -9.94 -19.51
N THR A 101 11.83 -11.18 -19.75
CA THR A 101 12.69 -12.20 -20.35
C THR A 101 13.14 -11.77 -21.75
N GLU A 102 12.20 -11.35 -22.60
CA GLU A 102 12.52 -10.84 -23.94
C GLU A 102 13.46 -9.64 -23.88
N ALA A 103 13.21 -8.67 -22.99
CA ALA A 103 14.04 -7.48 -22.82
C ALA A 103 15.48 -7.84 -22.43
N VAL A 104 15.67 -8.78 -21.49
CA VAL A 104 17.01 -9.26 -21.11
C VAL A 104 17.70 -9.92 -22.29
N THR A 105 17.02 -10.84 -22.99
CA THR A 105 17.64 -11.51 -24.16
C THR A 105 17.98 -10.54 -25.29
N PHE A 106 17.20 -9.47 -25.46
CA PHE A 106 17.48 -8.42 -26.42
C PHE A 106 18.73 -7.62 -26.03
N ILE A 107 18.85 -7.23 -24.77
CA ILE A 107 20.03 -6.50 -24.24
C ILE A 107 21.29 -7.34 -24.43
N GLU A 108 21.26 -8.63 -24.06
CA GLU A 108 22.40 -9.54 -24.21
C GLU A 108 22.84 -9.68 -25.68
N LYS A 109 21.89 -9.84 -26.60
CA LYS A 109 22.18 -9.90 -28.05
C LYS A 109 22.77 -8.59 -28.56
N LEU A 110 22.20 -7.46 -28.15
CA LEU A 110 22.68 -6.13 -28.54
C LEU A 110 24.12 -5.90 -28.06
N GLU A 111 24.41 -6.24 -26.81
CA GLU A 111 25.74 -6.11 -26.24
C GLU A 111 26.76 -7.02 -26.94
N SER A 112 26.39 -8.27 -27.25
CA SER A 112 27.22 -9.17 -28.05
C SER A 112 27.51 -8.61 -29.44
N HIS A 113 26.51 -8.01 -30.11
CA HIS A 113 26.70 -7.39 -31.42
C HIS A 113 27.62 -6.17 -31.33
N LEU A 114 27.43 -5.30 -30.34
CA LEU A 114 28.30 -4.14 -30.11
C LEU A 114 29.74 -4.56 -29.84
N GLN A 115 29.93 -5.63 -29.07
CA GLN A 115 31.27 -6.15 -28.79
C GLN A 115 31.91 -6.74 -30.06
N SER A 116 31.14 -7.44 -30.88
CA SER A 116 31.60 -7.89 -32.20
C SER A 116 32.04 -6.71 -33.07
N VAL A 117 31.25 -5.63 -33.14
CA VAL A 117 31.60 -4.42 -33.90
C VAL A 117 32.86 -3.75 -33.36
N ARG A 118 33.03 -3.67 -32.04
CA ARG A 118 34.25 -3.13 -31.41
C ARG A 118 35.48 -3.99 -31.63
N SER A 119 35.30 -5.30 -31.80
CA SER A 119 36.38 -6.26 -32.07
C SER A 119 36.81 -6.30 -33.53
N ILE A 120 36.01 -5.75 -34.46
CA ILE A 120 36.47 -5.47 -35.83
C ILE A 120 37.72 -4.62 -35.69
N PRO A 121 38.85 -4.98 -36.35
CA PRO A 121 40.11 -4.29 -36.19
C PRO A 121 39.85 -2.80 -36.28
N GLN A 122 40.28 -2.04 -35.27
CA GLN A 122 40.13 -0.59 -35.27
C GLN A 122 40.70 -0.10 -36.60
N VAL A 123 39.82 0.21 -37.56
CA VAL A 123 40.19 0.73 -38.88
C VAL A 123 41.22 1.87 -38.72
N PRO A 124 41.13 2.74 -37.70
CA PRO A 124 42.17 3.72 -37.40
C PRO A 124 43.57 3.13 -37.10
N HIS A 125 43.66 2.04 -36.34
CA HIS A 125 44.93 1.39 -36.02
C HIS A 125 45.55 0.72 -37.27
N MET A 126 44.73 0.07 -38.09
CA MET A 126 45.21 -0.54 -39.33
C MET A 126 45.66 0.54 -40.34
N MET A 127 44.93 1.65 -40.41
CA MET A 127 45.27 2.81 -41.23
C MET A 127 46.59 3.47 -40.77
N ASN A 128 46.80 3.66 -39.47
CA ASN A 128 48.08 4.16 -38.93
C ASN A 128 49.28 3.26 -39.27
N ASN A 129 49.11 1.94 -39.21
CA ASN A 129 50.16 0.98 -39.58
C ASN A 129 50.45 1.03 -41.09
N MET A 130 49.42 1.18 -41.91
CA MET A 130 49.57 1.38 -43.35
C MET A 130 50.29 2.70 -43.67
N ASP A 131 49.92 3.81 -43.03
CA ASP A 131 50.59 5.11 -43.21
C ASP A 131 52.07 5.06 -42.81
N THR A 132 52.37 4.37 -41.71
CA THR A 132 53.75 4.16 -41.26
C THR A 132 54.54 3.32 -42.28
N THR A 133 53.92 2.26 -42.81
CA THR A 133 54.54 1.39 -43.83
C THR A 133 54.76 2.15 -45.14
N LEU A 134 53.78 2.92 -45.58
CA LEU A 134 53.86 3.77 -46.76
C LEU A 134 54.99 4.80 -46.63
N SER A 135 55.12 5.42 -45.46
CA SER A 135 56.20 6.37 -45.20
C SER A 135 57.58 5.73 -45.29
N LYS A 136 57.76 4.53 -44.73
CA LYS A 136 59.02 3.76 -44.85
C LYS A 136 59.31 3.37 -46.30
N THR A 137 58.31 2.92 -47.06
CA THR A 137 58.46 2.57 -48.47
C THR A 137 58.88 3.79 -49.31
N LYS A 138 58.33 4.98 -49.03
CA LYS A 138 58.74 6.21 -49.71
C LYS A 138 60.20 6.55 -49.45
N VAL A 139 60.68 6.39 -48.21
CA VAL A 139 62.10 6.60 -47.89
C VAL A 139 62.99 5.64 -48.66
N LEU A 140 62.66 4.34 -48.66
CA LEU A 140 63.41 3.33 -49.41
C LEU A 140 63.40 3.60 -50.93
N MET A 141 62.31 4.15 -51.46
CA MET A 141 62.22 4.53 -52.88
C MET A 141 63.20 5.66 -53.22
N ILE A 142 63.31 6.68 -52.36
CA ILE A 142 64.27 7.77 -52.53
C ILE A 142 65.71 7.23 -52.47
N GLU A 143 66.01 6.38 -51.49
CA GLU A 143 67.34 5.74 -51.37
C GLU A 143 67.68 4.89 -52.61
N LEU A 144 66.68 4.21 -53.20
CA LEU A 144 66.87 3.42 -54.42
C LEU A 144 67.11 4.31 -55.65
N GLU A 145 66.39 5.43 -55.78
CA GLU A 145 66.62 6.42 -56.82
C GLU A 145 68.04 6.99 -56.73
N GLU A 146 68.48 7.36 -55.53
CA GLU A 146 69.84 7.86 -55.30
C GLU A 146 70.91 6.80 -55.64
N LEU A 147 70.70 5.55 -55.22
CA LEU A 147 71.61 4.46 -55.56
C LEU A 147 71.68 4.23 -57.09
N THR A 148 70.54 4.34 -57.77
CA THR A 148 70.46 4.20 -59.23
C THR A 148 71.25 5.30 -59.93
N ASP A 149 71.09 6.55 -59.49
CA ASP A 149 71.87 7.69 -60.01
C ASP A 149 73.37 7.52 -59.78
N GLN A 150 73.77 6.98 -58.62
CA GLN A 150 75.17 6.67 -58.35
C GLN A 150 75.70 5.63 -59.34
N ILE A 151 74.98 4.52 -59.55
CA ILE A 151 75.38 3.47 -60.50
C ILE A 151 75.55 4.03 -61.91
N LEU A 152 74.61 4.87 -62.38
CA LEU A 152 74.69 5.48 -63.72
C LEU A 152 75.93 6.37 -63.86
N LYS A 153 76.23 7.20 -62.86
CA LYS A 153 77.47 8.02 -62.86
C LYS A 153 78.73 7.15 -62.87
N TRP A 154 78.72 6.05 -62.12
CA TRP A 154 79.84 5.09 -62.12
C TRP A 154 80.02 4.43 -63.50
N GLU A 155 78.94 4.05 -64.19
CA GLU A 155 79.02 3.50 -65.55
C GLU A 155 79.57 4.51 -66.57
N GLU A 156 79.18 5.78 -66.48
CA GLU A 156 79.68 6.85 -67.34
C GLU A 156 81.19 7.06 -67.13
N LEU A 157 81.63 7.19 -65.87
CA LEU A 157 83.05 7.29 -65.53
C LEU A 157 83.84 6.09 -66.05
N GLN A 158 83.27 4.88 -65.93
CA GLN A 158 83.92 3.68 -66.44
C GLN A 158 84.08 3.74 -67.96
N LYS A 159 83.04 4.14 -68.71
CA LYS A 159 83.11 4.30 -70.17
C LYS A 159 84.17 5.32 -70.60
N GLU A 160 84.32 6.43 -69.88
CA GLU A 160 85.34 7.45 -70.16
C GLU A 160 86.77 6.94 -69.93
N VAL A 161 87.00 6.13 -68.88
CA VAL A 161 88.32 5.56 -68.57
C VAL A 161 88.76 4.52 -69.61
N TYR A 162 87.83 3.74 -70.17
CA TYR A 162 88.13 2.72 -71.19
C TYR A 162 88.08 3.22 -72.64
N SER A 163 87.76 4.50 -72.87
CA SER A 163 87.72 5.12 -74.20
C SER A 163 88.93 6.02 -74.51
N ASN A 164 89.91 6.10 -73.61
CA ASN A 164 91.26 6.66 -73.82
C ASN A 164 92.30 5.54 -73.94
#